data_AF-A0A2V7K9T3-F1
#
_entry.id   AF-A0A2V7K9T3-F1
#
_cell.length_a   1.000
_cell.length_b   1.000
_cell.length_c   1.000
_cell.angle_alpha   90.00
_cell.angle_beta   90.00
_cell.angle_gamma   90.00
#
_symmetry.space_group_name_H-M   'P 1'
#
loop_
_entity.id
_entity.type
_entity.pdbx_description
1 polymer ?
#
loop_
_entity_poly.entity_id
_entity_poly.type
_entity_poly.pdbx_seq_one_letter_code
_entity_poly.pdbx_strand_id
1 'polypeptide(L)'
;MSPEERASRLFNRVMVLAQADKQDSVSFFLPMAIGAYQQLPALDNDARYHVGLLQLAGGNTAPALAEADTILTSTPTHLFGFVLRAQAYHQLGDRAKERRAYAAFLKNEPAERARNRPEYNDHKTFLDAFHEEAVRRQSAAPR
;
A
#
# COMPACT_ATOMS: atom_id res chain seq x y z
N MET A 1 -9.02 23.29 6.51
CA MET A 1 -8.61 21.89 6.25
C MET A 1 -9.06 21.55 4.84
N SER A 2 -8.12 21.29 3.93
CA SER A 2 -8.43 20.89 2.56
C SER A 2 -9.06 19.47 2.51
N PRO A 3 -9.71 19.09 1.40
CA PRO A 3 -10.16 17.72 1.19
C PRO A 3 -9.06 16.66 1.37
N GLU A 4 -7.86 16.94 0.89
CA GLU A 4 -6.66 16.09 0.99
C GLU A 4 -6.21 15.97 2.45
N GLU A 5 -6.08 17.10 3.16
CA GLU A 5 -5.70 17.09 4.59
C GLU A 5 -6.70 16.29 5.43
N ARG A 6 -7.99 16.36 5.09
CA ARG A 6 -9.04 15.56 5.74
C ARG A 6 -8.85 14.07 5.47
N ALA A 7 -8.60 13.69 4.22
CA ALA A 7 -8.36 12.30 3.82
C ALA A 7 -7.11 11.75 4.54
N SER A 8 -5.99 12.47 4.52
CA SER A 8 -4.75 12.07 5.19
C SER A 8 -4.89 11.95 6.71
N ARG A 9 -5.66 12.82 7.35
CA ARG A 9 -5.95 12.70 8.80
C ARG A 9 -6.73 11.43 9.13
N LEU A 10 -7.74 11.09 8.34
CA LEU A 10 -8.53 9.87 8.53
C LEU A 10 -7.69 8.63 8.19
N PHE A 11 -6.87 8.68 7.14
CA PHE A 11 -5.90 7.65 6.80
C PHE A 11 -4.98 7.34 8.00
N ASN A 12 -4.29 8.37 8.51
CA ASN A 12 -3.39 8.23 9.65
C ASN A 12 -4.11 7.65 10.87
N ARG A 13 -5.35 8.10 11.13
CA ARG A 13 -6.16 7.58 12.22
C ARG A 13 -6.41 6.08 12.09
N VAL A 14 -6.81 5.61 10.91
CA VAL A 14 -7.07 4.19 10.67
C VAL A 14 -5.78 3.37 10.78
N MET A 15 -4.67 3.84 10.21
CA MET A 15 -3.39 3.12 10.28
C MET A 15 -2.87 2.97 11.72
N VAL A 16 -2.95 4.02 12.53
CA VAL A 16 -2.57 3.94 13.96
C VAL A 16 -3.45 2.95 14.71
N LEU A 17 -4.76 2.93 14.44
CA LEU A 17 -5.68 1.99 15.09
C LEU A 17 -5.44 0.54 14.66
N ALA A 18 -5.17 0.31 13.38
CA ALA A 18 -4.84 -0.99 12.83
C ALA A 18 -3.53 -1.52 13.43
N GLN A 19 -2.51 -0.68 13.55
CA GLN A 19 -1.25 -1.04 14.19
C GLN A 19 -1.41 -1.38 15.67
N ALA A 20 -2.36 -0.73 16.36
CA ALA A 20 -2.71 -0.99 17.76
C ALA A 20 -3.72 -2.15 17.93
N ASP A 21 -4.02 -2.90 16.88
CA ASP A 21 -4.98 -4.02 16.83
C ASP A 21 -6.40 -3.66 17.32
N LYS A 22 -6.83 -2.41 17.09
CA LYS A 22 -8.16 -1.91 17.48
C LYS A 22 -9.17 -2.08 16.35
N GLN A 23 -9.47 -3.32 15.99
CA GLN A 23 -10.30 -3.63 14.79
C GLN A 23 -11.72 -3.05 14.83
N ASP A 24 -12.36 -2.96 15.99
CA ASP A 24 -13.66 -2.30 16.13
C ASP A 24 -13.58 -0.81 15.73
N SER A 25 -12.47 -0.15 16.11
CA SER A 25 -12.24 1.25 15.75
C SER A 25 -11.84 1.40 14.28
N VAL A 26 -11.07 0.47 13.72
CA VAL A 26 -10.79 0.43 12.27
C VAL A 26 -12.10 0.36 11.49
N SER A 27 -12.97 -0.59 11.85
CA SER A 27 -14.27 -0.80 11.20
C SER A 27 -15.15 0.45 11.25
N PHE A 28 -15.09 1.20 12.36
CA PHE A 28 -15.81 2.47 12.51
C PHE A 28 -15.26 3.58 11.60
N PHE A 29 -13.94 3.77 11.55
CA PHE A 29 -13.32 4.90 10.82
C PHE A 29 -13.06 4.63 9.33
N LEU A 30 -12.97 3.36 8.93
CA LEU A 30 -12.61 2.97 7.57
C LEU A 30 -13.55 3.53 6.49
N PRO A 31 -14.89 3.45 6.61
CA PRO A 31 -15.78 4.01 5.59
C PRO A 31 -15.64 5.53 5.46
N MET A 32 -15.39 6.24 6.56
CA MET A 32 -15.13 7.68 6.54
C MET A 32 -13.84 8.02 5.80
N ALA A 33 -12.76 7.25 6.05
CA ALA A 33 -11.48 7.45 5.39
C ALA A 33 -11.59 7.21 3.88
N ILE A 34 -12.18 6.08 3.45
CA ILE A 34 -12.42 5.76 2.04
C ILE A 34 -13.31 6.84 1.39
N GLY A 35 -14.40 7.22 2.06
CA GLY A 35 -15.29 8.27 1.60
C GLY A 35 -14.57 9.60 1.38
N ALA A 36 -13.62 9.96 2.25
CA ALA A 36 -12.83 11.19 2.09
C ALA A 36 -11.96 11.18 0.82
N TYR A 37 -11.33 10.05 0.48
CA TYR A 37 -10.60 9.90 -0.78
C TYR A 37 -11.54 9.95 -2.00
N GLN A 38 -12.74 9.36 -1.92
CA GLN A 38 -13.73 9.42 -3.01
C GLN A 38 -14.23 10.82 -3.34
N GLN A 39 -14.07 11.79 -2.44
CA GLN A 39 -14.42 13.19 -2.67
C GLN A 39 -13.29 13.99 -3.34
N LEU A 40 -12.10 13.39 -3.54
CA LEU A 40 -11.01 14.05 -4.25
C LEU A 40 -11.33 14.09 -5.76
N PRO A 41 -10.96 15.17 -6.47
CA PRO A 41 -11.26 15.32 -7.90
C PRO A 41 -10.56 14.26 -8.77
N ALA A 42 -9.40 13.76 -8.30
CA ALA A 42 -8.68 12.66 -8.90
C ALA A 42 -7.86 11.94 -7.82
N LEU A 43 -7.56 10.66 -8.06
CA LEU A 43 -6.62 9.89 -7.26
C LEU A 43 -5.34 9.66 -8.07
N ASP A 44 -4.24 10.27 -7.62
CA ASP A 44 -2.90 9.91 -8.05
C ASP A 44 -2.44 8.58 -7.44
N ASN A 45 -1.23 8.14 -7.75
CA ASN A 45 -0.74 6.85 -7.28
C ASN A 45 -0.55 6.80 -5.74
N ASP A 46 -0.29 7.94 -5.10
CA ASP A 46 -0.16 8.04 -3.64
C ASP A 46 -1.53 7.90 -2.96
N ALA A 47 -2.52 8.63 -3.43
CA ALA A 47 -3.88 8.52 -2.93
C ALA A 47 -4.47 7.11 -3.14
N ARG A 48 -4.17 6.47 -4.28
CA ARG A 48 -4.55 5.06 -4.53
C ARG A 48 -3.84 4.10 -3.59
N TYR A 49 -2.57 4.35 -3.30
CA TYR A 49 -1.81 3.56 -2.33
C TYR A 49 -2.44 3.64 -0.94
N HIS A 50 -2.80 4.85 -0.50
CA HIS A 50 -3.51 5.05 0.76
C HIS A 50 -4.87 4.34 0.82
N VAL A 51 -5.67 4.40 -0.25
CA VAL A 51 -6.92 3.64 -0.35
C VAL A 51 -6.66 2.14 -0.26
N GLY A 52 -5.64 1.63 -0.97
CA GLY A 52 -5.26 0.21 -0.89
C GLY A 52 -4.88 -0.24 0.52
N LEU A 53 -4.09 0.56 1.24
CA LEU A 53 -3.73 0.28 2.63
C LEU A 53 -4.94 0.33 3.58
N LEU A 54 -5.86 1.28 3.39
CA LEU A 54 -7.13 1.33 4.13
C LEU A 54 -7.94 0.05 3.93
N GLN A 55 -8.05 -0.40 2.69
CA GLN A 55 -8.74 -1.65 2.36
C GLN A 55 -8.07 -2.85 3.06
N LEU A 56 -6.73 -2.94 3.03
CA LEU A 56 -5.99 -3.99 3.74
C LEU A 56 -6.16 -3.93 5.25
N ALA A 57 -6.25 -2.75 5.85
CA ALA A 57 -6.51 -2.60 7.28
C ALA A 57 -7.91 -3.13 7.65
N GLY A 58 -8.89 -3.03 6.75
CA GLY A 58 -10.21 -3.65 6.90
C GLY A 58 -10.30 -5.12 6.48
N GLY A 59 -9.19 -5.77 6.09
CA GLY A 59 -9.18 -7.14 5.57
C GLY A 59 -9.70 -7.29 4.13
N ASN A 60 -9.91 -6.18 3.42
CA ASN A 60 -10.44 -6.15 2.06
C ASN A 60 -9.32 -6.29 1.02
N THR A 61 -8.89 -7.52 0.77
CA THR A 61 -7.78 -7.81 -0.15
C THR A 61 -8.11 -7.55 -1.62
N ALA A 62 -9.33 -7.85 -2.07
CA ALA A 62 -9.71 -7.66 -3.48
C ALA A 62 -9.73 -6.17 -3.90
N PRO A 63 -10.34 -5.24 -3.15
CA PRO A 63 -10.21 -3.81 -3.45
C PRO A 63 -8.77 -3.29 -3.41
N ALA A 64 -7.95 -3.77 -2.47
CA ALA A 64 -6.54 -3.39 -2.41
C ALA A 64 -5.75 -3.84 -3.66
N LEU A 65 -6.03 -5.05 -4.17
CA LEU A 65 -5.45 -5.54 -5.41
C LEU A 65 -5.91 -4.71 -6.62
N ALA A 66 -7.17 -4.26 -6.65
CA ALA A 66 -7.67 -3.40 -7.72
C ALA A 66 -6.94 -2.05 -7.77
N GLU A 67 -6.65 -1.44 -6.62
CA GLU A 67 -5.82 -0.22 -6.58
C GLU A 67 -4.39 -0.49 -7.05
N ALA A 68 -3.81 -1.62 -6.62
CA ALA A 68 -2.48 -2.03 -7.08
C ALA A 68 -2.42 -2.21 -8.61
N ASP A 69 -3.44 -2.84 -9.19
CA ASP A 69 -3.56 -3.05 -10.64
C ASP A 69 -3.74 -1.73 -11.38
N THR A 70 -4.49 -0.78 -10.81
CA THR A 70 -4.65 0.57 -11.39
C THR A 70 -3.33 1.35 -11.39
N ILE A 71 -2.60 1.33 -10.27
CA ILE A 71 -1.27 1.93 -10.15
C ILE A 71 -0.31 1.32 -11.18
N LEU A 72 -0.30 0.00 -11.33
CA LEU A 72 0.60 -0.69 -12.26
C LEU A 72 0.16 -0.59 -13.72
N THR A 73 -1.11 -0.28 -13.99
CA THR A 73 -1.56 0.05 -15.35
C THR A 73 -1.09 1.44 -15.75
N SER A 74 -1.15 2.42 -14.84
CA SER A 74 -0.68 3.79 -15.09
C SER A 74 0.85 3.88 -15.12
N THR A 75 1.52 3.18 -14.21
CA THR A 75 2.97 3.17 -14.03
C THR A 75 3.45 1.73 -13.74
N PRO A 76 3.82 0.95 -14.78
CA PRO A 76 4.11 -0.49 -14.65
C PRO A 76 5.18 -0.90 -13.66
N THR A 77 6.06 0.02 -13.28
CA THR A 77 7.18 -0.22 -12.36
C THR A 77 6.97 0.39 -10.98
N HIS A 78 5.83 1.02 -10.71
CA HIS A 78 5.60 1.79 -9.48
C HIS A 78 5.65 0.91 -8.22
N LEU A 79 6.41 1.36 -7.22
CA LEU A 79 6.69 0.56 -6.03
C LEU A 79 5.46 0.24 -5.19
N PHE A 80 4.57 1.22 -5.02
CA PHE A 80 3.33 1.06 -4.25
C PHE A 80 2.42 -0.06 -4.78
N GLY A 81 2.38 -0.29 -6.09
CA GLY A 81 1.60 -1.40 -6.65
C GLY A 81 2.14 -2.76 -6.21
N PHE A 82 3.46 -2.93 -6.15
CA PHE A 82 4.07 -4.16 -5.65
C PHE A 82 3.90 -4.34 -4.14
N VAL A 83 3.96 -3.24 -3.38
CA VAL A 83 3.69 -3.26 -1.93
C VAL A 83 2.28 -3.76 -1.64
N LEU A 84 1.26 -3.18 -2.29
CA LEU A 84 -0.13 -3.58 -2.09
C LEU A 84 -0.36 -5.04 -2.47
N ARG A 85 0.20 -5.49 -3.60
CA ARG A 85 0.13 -6.90 -4.00
C ARG A 85 0.74 -7.82 -2.96
N ALA A 86 1.94 -7.51 -2.46
CA ALA A 86 2.60 -8.35 -1.47
C ALA A 86 1.77 -8.48 -0.18
N GLN A 87 1.26 -7.37 0.35
CA GLN A 87 0.43 -7.37 1.56
C GLN A 87 -0.91 -8.08 1.35
N ALA A 88 -1.58 -7.87 0.22
CA ALA A 88 -2.84 -8.54 -0.10
C ALA A 88 -2.65 -10.05 -0.23
N TYR A 89 -1.62 -10.50 -0.96
CA TYR A 89 -1.34 -11.93 -1.12
C TYR A 89 -0.84 -12.58 0.17
N HIS A 90 -0.18 -11.82 1.04
CA HIS A 90 0.12 -12.27 2.40
C HIS A 90 -1.15 -12.59 3.19
N GLN A 91 -2.12 -11.65 3.21
CA GLN A 91 -3.40 -11.85 3.91
C GLN A 91 -4.23 -13.00 3.29
N LEU A 92 -4.16 -13.18 1.97
CA LEU A 92 -4.80 -14.31 1.27
C LEU A 92 -4.10 -15.66 1.48
N GLY A 93 -2.89 -15.67 2.06
CA GLY A 93 -2.07 -16.88 2.17
C GLY A 93 -1.46 -17.36 0.83
N ASP A 94 -1.56 -16.58 -0.25
CA ASP A 94 -0.98 -16.89 -1.56
C ASP A 94 0.51 -16.56 -1.58
N ARG A 95 1.31 -17.44 -0.96
CA ARG A 95 2.76 -17.27 -0.83
C ARG A 95 3.48 -17.17 -2.17
N ALA A 96 2.94 -17.79 -3.23
CA ALA A 96 3.56 -17.75 -4.55
C ALA A 96 3.43 -16.34 -5.16
N LYS A 97 2.24 -15.73 -5.09
CA LYS A 97 2.03 -14.37 -5.60
C LYS A 97 2.64 -13.31 -4.68
N GLU A 98 2.65 -13.52 -3.36
CA GLU A 98 3.38 -12.67 -2.40
C GLU A 98 4.87 -12.58 -2.78
N ARG A 99 5.54 -13.72 -3.00
CA ARG A 99 6.95 -13.75 -3.43
C ARG A 99 7.17 -13.06 -4.77
N ARG A 100 6.28 -13.27 -5.74
CA ARG A 100 6.38 -12.59 -7.04
C ARG A 100 6.28 -11.06 -6.89
N ALA A 101 5.44 -10.57 -5.99
CA ALA A 101 5.32 -9.14 -5.70
C ALA A 101 6.61 -8.59 -5.06
N TYR A 102 7.18 -9.28 -4.07
CA TYR A 102 8.49 -8.90 -3.50
C TYR A 102 9.62 -8.89 -4.55
N ALA A 103 9.69 -9.91 -5.40
CA ALA A 103 10.67 -9.99 -6.48
C ALA A 103 10.53 -8.82 -7.46
N ALA A 104 9.30 -8.48 -7.83
CA ALA A 104 9.01 -7.35 -8.73
C ALA A 104 9.36 -6.00 -8.08
N PHE A 105 9.09 -5.82 -6.79
CA PHE A 105 9.52 -4.65 -6.04
C PHE A 105 11.04 -4.49 -6.11
N LEU A 106 11.80 -5.51 -5.67
CA LEU A 106 13.27 -5.45 -5.61
C LEU A 106 13.91 -5.22 -6.98
N LYS A 107 13.33 -5.81 -8.04
CA LYS A 107 13.82 -5.62 -9.41
C LYS A 107 13.70 -4.16 -9.87
N ASN A 108 12.61 -3.47 -9.51
CA ASN A 108 12.30 -2.13 -10.03
C ASN A 108 12.71 -1.00 -9.09
N GLU A 109 12.94 -1.29 -7.80
CA GLU A 109 13.24 -0.31 -6.77
C GLU A 109 14.38 0.65 -7.09
N PRO A 110 15.56 0.21 -7.57
CA PRO A 110 16.65 1.15 -7.84
C PRO A 110 16.28 2.19 -8.91
N ALA A 111 15.62 1.75 -9.98
CA ALA A 111 15.21 2.62 -11.08
C ALA A 111 14.04 3.52 -10.69
N GLU A 112 13.11 3.06 -9.86
CA GLU A 112 12.00 3.89 -9.36
C GLU A 112 12.48 4.94 -8.37
N ARG A 113 13.32 4.58 -7.40
CA ARG A 113 13.85 5.55 -6.42
C ARG A 113 14.67 6.64 -7.10
N ALA A 114 15.43 6.31 -8.15
CA ALA A 114 16.16 7.29 -8.95
C ALA A 114 15.27 8.33 -9.66
N ARG A 115 13.96 8.07 -9.82
CA ARG A 115 13.01 9.04 -10.39
C ARG A 115 12.60 10.14 -9.41
N ASN A 116 13.00 10.06 -8.13
CA ASN A 116 12.77 11.08 -7.11
C ASN A 116 11.32 11.58 -7.02
N ARG A 117 10.36 10.66 -7.11
CA ARG A 117 8.95 10.98 -6.93
C ARG A 117 8.71 11.46 -5.49
N PRO A 118 7.97 12.56 -5.25
CA PRO A 118 7.75 13.08 -3.90
C PRO A 118 7.23 12.03 -2.92
N GLU A 119 6.28 11.21 -3.35
CA GLU A 119 5.66 10.16 -2.55
C GLU A 119 6.67 9.10 -2.05
N TYR A 120 7.76 8.85 -2.77
CA TYR A 120 8.79 7.93 -2.29
C TYR A 120 9.60 8.51 -1.13
N ASN A 121 9.75 9.83 -1.07
CA ASN A 121 10.40 10.50 0.06
C ASN A 121 9.47 10.55 1.26
N ASP A 122 8.18 10.86 1.05
CA ASP A 122 7.16 10.89 2.09
C ASP A 122 6.98 9.50 2.74
N HIS A 123 7.16 8.43 1.97
CA HIS A 123 7.09 7.04 2.43
C HIS A 123 8.45 6.36 2.60
N LYS A 124 9.55 7.10 2.69
CA LYS A 124 10.92 6.53 2.67
C LYS A 124 11.13 5.46 3.74
N THR A 125 10.81 5.77 5.00
CA THR A 125 10.99 4.82 6.12
C THR A 125 10.23 3.52 5.90
N PHE A 126 9.01 3.62 5.36
CA PHE A 126 8.20 2.45 5.05
C PHE A 126 8.80 1.63 3.90
N LEU A 127 9.20 2.28 2.81
CA LEU A 127 9.80 1.60 1.65
C LEU A 127 11.12 0.92 2.01
N ASP A 128 11.92 1.53 2.89
CA ASP A 128 13.16 0.93 3.40
C ASP A 128 12.88 -0.32 4.24
N ALA A 129 11.91 -0.27 5.15
CA ALA A 129 11.48 -1.45 5.91
C ALA A 129 10.91 -2.55 5.01
N PHE A 130 10.15 -2.18 3.97
CA PHE A 130 9.61 -3.11 2.99
C PHE A 130 10.71 -3.77 2.15
N HIS A 131 11.75 -3.01 1.77
CA HIS A 131 12.93 -3.56 1.10
C HIS A 131 13.60 -4.66 1.93
N GLU A 132 13.87 -4.38 3.21
CA GLU A 132 14.50 -5.35 4.10
C GLU A 132 13.66 -6.63 4.23
N GLU A 133 12.34 -6.49 4.34
CA GLU A 133 11.43 -7.63 4.38
C GLU A 133 11.44 -8.40 3.06
N ALA A 134 11.41 -7.71 1.93
CA ALA A 134 11.47 -8.33 0.61
C ALA A 134 12.75 -9.17 0.44
N VAL A 135 13.91 -8.65 0.86
CA VAL A 135 15.20 -9.37 0.83
C VAL A 135 15.15 -10.61 1.71
N ARG A 136 14.62 -10.51 2.93
CA ARG A 136 14.48 -11.67 3.84
C ARG A 136 13.57 -12.74 3.24
N ARG A 137 12.40 -12.34 2.72
CA ARG A 137 11.39 -13.26 2.15
C ARG A 137 11.91 -14.01 0.93
N GLN A 138 12.71 -13.35 0.10
CA GLN A 138 13.31 -13.97 -1.08
C GLN A 138 14.44 -14.93 -0.73
N SER A 139 15.14 -14.70 0.39
CA SER A 139 16.23 -15.58 0.85
C SER A 139 15.73 -16.80 1.62
N ALA A 140 14.53 -16.73 2.23
CA ALA A 140 13.94 -17.80 3.01
C ALA A 140 13.16 -18.86 2.18
N ALA A 141 13.06 -18.68 0.86
CA ALA A 141 12.35 -19.62 0.00
C ALA A 141 13.20 -20.88 -0.26
N PRO A 142 12.67 -22.10 -0.03
CA PRO A 142 13.36 -23.32 -0.46
C PRO A 142 13.54 -23.31 -1.98
N ARG A 143 14.75 -23.70 -2.43
CA ARG A 143 15.15 -23.78 -3.85
C ARG A 143 14.30 -24.78 -4.63
#